data_AF-A0A9D7REN8-F1
#
_entry.id   AF-A0A9D7REN8-F1
#
_cell.length_a   1.000
_cell.length_b   1.000
_cell.length_c   1.000
_cell.angle_alpha   90.00
_cell.angle_beta   90.00
_cell.angle_gamma   90.00
#
_symmetry.space_group_name_H-M   'P 1'
#
loop_
_entity.id
_entity.type
_entity.pdbx_description
1 polymer ?
#
loop_
_entity_poly.entity_id
_entity_poly.type
_entity_poly.pdbx_seq_one_letter_code
_entity_poly.pdbx_strand_id
1 'polypeptide(L)'
;MKLLITGSRRATAQDYAGLAEAIQKYAPQASEILHGGAMGADQLAEQYAREQGLPVTVIRPNYTQWPAKVAPLKRNHDLVALADGVIALYKGKRKGGTAYTARLAQDAGKLLVELHDSGEYKPGEQLSMPDKQPACYRGDCNGKIPPA
;
A
#
# COMPACT_ATOMS: atom_id res chain seq x y z
N MET A 1 16.91 -2.42 -2.74
CA MET A 1 15.72 -2.22 -1.90
C MET A 1 14.49 -2.73 -2.64
N LYS A 2 13.68 -3.56 -1.98
CA LYS A 2 12.40 -4.07 -2.49
C LYS A 2 11.29 -3.07 -2.21
N LEU A 3 10.75 -2.45 -3.24
CA LEU A 3 9.73 -1.41 -3.11
C LEU A 3 8.35 -1.95 -3.46
N LEU A 4 7.44 -1.95 -2.48
CA LEU A 4 6.03 -2.25 -2.73
C LEU A 4 5.29 -1.00 -3.16
N ILE A 5 4.63 -1.08 -4.32
CA ILE A 5 3.67 -0.09 -4.76
C ILE A 5 2.28 -0.72 -4.70
N THR A 6 1.39 -0.04 -4.00
CA THR A 6 -0.02 -0.43 -3.87
C THR A 6 -0.89 0.78 -4.10
N GLY A 7 -2.09 0.61 -4.64
CA GLY A 7 -2.96 1.76 -4.76
C GLY A 7 -4.36 1.52 -5.28
N SER A 8 -5.05 2.64 -5.50
CA SER A 8 -6.39 2.68 -6.03
C SER A 8 -6.46 2.07 -7.44
N ARG A 9 -7.49 1.27 -7.67
CA ARG A 9 -7.81 0.76 -9.01
C ARG A 9 -8.30 1.83 -9.99
N ARG A 10 -8.57 3.03 -9.48
CA ARG A 10 -8.97 4.20 -10.27
C ARG A 10 -7.80 5.09 -10.66
N ALA A 11 -6.57 4.74 -10.28
CA ALA A 11 -5.41 5.49 -10.72
C ALA A 11 -5.28 5.37 -12.25
N THR A 12 -4.92 6.47 -12.89
CA THR A 12 -4.82 6.59 -14.35
C THR A 12 -3.41 7.00 -14.76
N ALA A 13 -3.14 7.05 -16.06
CA ALA A 13 -1.82 7.44 -16.58
C ALA A 13 -1.37 8.83 -16.10
N GLN A 14 -2.30 9.73 -15.78
CA GLN A 14 -1.99 11.06 -15.22
C GLN A 14 -1.31 10.98 -13.84
N ASP A 15 -1.56 9.90 -13.08
CA ASP A 15 -0.93 9.69 -11.77
C ASP A 15 0.48 9.12 -11.88
N TYR A 16 0.90 8.69 -13.09
CA TYR A 16 2.21 8.08 -13.32
C TYR A 16 3.35 9.02 -12.95
N ALA A 17 3.28 10.29 -13.36
CA ALA A 17 4.34 11.25 -13.13
C ALA A 17 4.59 11.47 -11.62
N GLY A 18 3.52 11.64 -10.84
CA GLY A 18 3.62 11.78 -9.39
C GLY A 18 4.12 10.51 -8.70
N LEU A 19 3.72 9.32 -9.20
CA LEU A 19 4.24 8.06 -8.70
C LEU A 19 5.75 7.93 -8.98
N ALA A 20 6.19 8.22 -10.20
CA ALA A 20 7.60 8.14 -10.60
C ALA A 20 8.47 9.11 -9.80
N GLU A 21 8.02 10.36 -9.62
CA GLU A 21 8.69 11.36 -8.78
C GLU A 21 8.81 10.88 -7.34
N ALA A 22 7.72 10.35 -6.76
CA ALA A 22 7.74 9.81 -5.41
C ALA A 22 8.71 8.63 -5.26
N ILE A 23 8.77 7.72 -6.25
CA ILE A 23 9.73 6.62 -6.22
C ILE A 23 11.16 7.16 -6.22
N GLN A 24 11.49 8.10 -7.11
CA GLN A 24 12.83 8.70 -7.15
C GLN A 24 13.18 9.46 -5.88
N LYS A 25 12.20 10.12 -5.25
CA LYS A 25 12.40 10.92 -4.04
C LYS A 25 12.56 10.07 -2.78
N TYR A 26 11.75 9.02 -2.63
CA TYR A 26 11.68 8.23 -1.38
C TYR A 26 12.39 6.88 -1.47
N ALA A 27 12.58 6.35 -2.67
CA ALA A 27 13.22 5.05 -2.91
C ALA A 27 14.11 5.06 -4.17
N PRO A 28 15.08 6.00 -4.31
CA PRO A 28 15.97 6.05 -5.47
C PRO A 28 16.82 4.79 -5.64
N GLN A 29 17.11 4.08 -4.54
CA GLN A 29 17.81 2.78 -4.53
C GLN A 29 16.90 1.56 -4.71
N ALA A 30 15.66 1.74 -5.20
CA ALA A 30 14.77 0.63 -5.53
C ALA A 30 15.44 -0.28 -6.57
N SER A 31 15.57 -1.56 -6.23
CA SER A 31 16.21 -2.57 -7.07
C SER A 31 15.22 -3.62 -7.57
N GLU A 32 13.98 -3.59 -7.06
CA GLU A 32 12.89 -4.50 -7.41
C GLU A 32 11.57 -3.86 -7.02
N ILE A 33 10.56 -3.98 -7.88
CA ILE A 33 9.20 -3.47 -7.64
C ILE A 33 8.26 -4.63 -7.31
N LEU A 34 7.49 -4.48 -6.24
CA LEU A 34 6.48 -5.43 -5.80
C LEU A 34 5.10 -4.79 -5.97
N HIS A 35 4.11 -5.55 -6.47
CA HIS A 35 2.72 -5.11 -6.53
C HIS A 35 1.75 -6.31 -6.62
N GLY A 36 0.46 -6.06 -6.77
CA GLY A 36 -0.59 -7.10 -6.77
C GLY A 36 -1.23 -7.48 -8.07
N GLY A 37 -0.75 -6.91 -9.16
CA GLY A 37 -1.35 -7.14 -10.47
C GLY A 37 -2.81 -6.72 -10.52
N ALA A 38 -3.24 -5.80 -9.65
CA ALA A 38 -4.53 -5.15 -9.80
C ALA A 38 -4.47 -4.13 -10.95
N MET A 39 -5.64 -3.62 -11.37
CA MET A 39 -5.67 -2.48 -12.28
C MET A 39 -5.34 -1.17 -11.56
N GLY A 40 -4.97 -0.14 -12.31
CA GLY A 40 -4.66 1.19 -11.78
C GLY A 40 -3.22 1.30 -11.27
N ALA A 41 -3.04 1.60 -9.99
CA ALA A 41 -1.72 1.90 -9.42
C ALA A 41 -0.69 0.78 -9.62
N ASP A 42 -1.13 -0.46 -9.48
CA ASP A 42 -0.29 -1.65 -9.70
C ASP A 42 0.17 -1.78 -11.16
N GLN A 43 -0.58 -1.27 -12.15
CA GLN A 43 -0.13 -1.22 -13.55
C GLN A 43 0.89 -0.09 -13.77
N LEU A 44 0.71 1.04 -13.09
CA LEU A 44 1.68 2.13 -13.14
C LEU A 44 3.02 1.70 -12.51
N ALA A 45 2.97 0.87 -11.46
CA ALA A 45 4.15 0.26 -10.85
C ALA A 45 4.90 -0.66 -11.84
N GLU A 46 4.16 -1.54 -12.53
CA GLU A 46 4.71 -2.40 -13.58
C GLU A 46 5.32 -1.57 -14.72
N GLN A 47 4.63 -0.52 -15.16
CA GLN A 47 5.12 0.39 -16.19
C GLN A 47 6.44 1.05 -15.76
N TYR A 48 6.50 1.59 -14.54
CA TYR A 48 7.71 2.21 -14.00
C TYR A 48 8.87 1.22 -13.96
N ALA A 49 8.64 0.01 -13.46
CA ALA A 49 9.66 -1.02 -13.38
C ALA A 49 10.20 -1.38 -14.77
N ARG A 50 9.31 -1.52 -15.76
CA ARG A 50 9.69 -1.80 -17.15
C ARG A 50 10.54 -0.67 -17.75
N GLU A 51 10.16 0.58 -17.51
CA GLU A 51 10.90 1.76 -18.01
C GLU A 51 12.28 1.88 -17.37
N GLN A 52 12.42 1.51 -16.09
CA GLN A 52 13.69 1.56 -15.36
C GLN A 52 14.52 0.26 -15.47
N GLY A 53 14.01 -0.77 -16.15
CA GLY A 53 14.68 -2.07 -16.26
C GLY A 53 14.76 -2.82 -14.93
N LEU A 54 13.83 -2.56 -14.00
CA LEU A 54 13.79 -3.19 -12.68
C LEU A 54 13.01 -4.51 -12.73
N PRO A 55 13.47 -5.55 -12.01
CA PRO A 55 12.69 -6.75 -11.77
C PRO A 55 11.35 -6.44 -11.09
N VAL A 56 10.33 -7.23 -11.44
CA VAL A 56 8.97 -7.11 -10.90
C VAL A 56 8.54 -8.41 -10.25
N THR A 57 8.06 -8.32 -9.01
CA THR A 57 7.44 -9.44 -8.29
C THR A 57 5.95 -9.16 -8.08
N VAL A 58 5.11 -9.99 -8.71
CA VAL A 58 3.65 -9.89 -8.62
C VAL A 58 3.09 -10.99 -7.74
N ILE A 59 2.54 -10.63 -6.58
CA ILE A 59 1.87 -11.61 -5.71
C ILE A 59 0.37 -11.47 -5.92
N ARG A 60 -0.28 -12.49 -6.49
CA ARG A 60 -1.74 -12.50 -6.69
C ARG A 60 -2.45 -13.19 -5.51
N PRO A 61 -3.69 -12.79 -5.16
CA PRO A 61 -4.45 -13.45 -4.12
C PRO A 61 -4.72 -14.92 -4.48
N ASN A 62 -4.39 -15.82 -3.55
CA ASN A 62 -4.65 -17.25 -3.70
C ASN A 62 -6.07 -17.60 -3.23
N TYR A 63 -7.00 -17.67 -4.19
CA TYR A 63 -8.40 -18.02 -3.94
C TYR A 63 -8.67 -19.54 -3.85
N THR A 64 -7.70 -20.39 -4.18
CA THR A 64 -7.85 -21.85 -4.01
C THR A 64 -7.60 -22.26 -2.56
N GLN A 65 -6.70 -21.55 -1.87
CA GLN A 65 -6.35 -21.82 -0.48
C GLN A 65 -7.21 -21.03 0.53
N TRP A 66 -7.70 -19.84 0.15
CA TRP A 66 -8.37 -18.93 1.09
C TRP A 66 -9.69 -18.38 0.53
N PRO A 67 -10.70 -18.14 1.39
CA PRO A 67 -11.93 -17.47 1.00
C PRO A 67 -11.69 -16.08 0.39
N ALA A 68 -12.59 -15.63 -0.48
CA ALA A 68 -12.47 -14.38 -1.24
C ALA A 68 -12.19 -13.12 -0.40
N LYS A 69 -12.60 -13.11 0.89
CA LYS A 69 -12.35 -12.00 1.81
C LYS A 69 -10.96 -12.04 2.46
N VAL A 70 -10.37 -13.22 2.58
CA VAL A 70 -9.10 -13.46 3.30
C VAL A 70 -7.92 -13.49 2.33
N ALA A 71 -8.09 -14.04 1.13
CA ALA A 71 -7.03 -14.15 0.13
C ALA A 71 -6.32 -12.81 -0.18
N PRO A 72 -7.04 -11.67 -0.37
CA PRO A 72 -6.39 -10.40 -0.60
C PRO A 72 -5.63 -9.86 0.61
N LEU A 73 -6.12 -10.13 1.83
CA LEU A 73 -5.49 -9.66 3.07
C LEU A 73 -4.17 -10.40 3.33
N LYS A 74 -4.17 -11.73 3.18
CA LYS A 74 -2.97 -12.56 3.32
C LYS A 74 -1.90 -12.14 2.33
N ARG A 75 -2.27 -12.01 1.06
CA ARG A 75 -1.39 -11.52 0.02
C ARG A 75 -0.83 -10.11 0.31
N ASN A 76 -1.64 -9.20 0.84
CA ASN A 76 -1.17 -7.86 1.21
C ASN A 76 -0.15 -7.92 2.36
N HIS A 77 -0.37 -8.80 3.33
CA HIS A 77 0.58 -9.04 4.41
C HIS A 77 1.91 -9.60 3.87
N ASP A 78 1.86 -10.58 2.97
CA ASP A 78 3.05 -11.19 2.37
C ASP A 78 3.90 -10.18 1.60
N LEU A 79 3.25 -9.28 0.83
CA LEU A 79 3.97 -8.19 0.18
C LEU A 79 4.67 -7.25 1.16
N VAL A 80 3.97 -6.80 2.22
CA VAL A 80 4.53 -5.86 3.19
C VAL A 80 5.68 -6.51 3.97
N ALA A 81 5.58 -7.81 4.22
CA ALA A 81 6.65 -8.60 4.81
C ALA A 81 7.90 -8.63 3.90
N LEU A 82 7.71 -8.86 2.60
CA LEU A 82 8.79 -8.94 1.61
C LEU A 82 9.39 -7.59 1.22
N ALA A 83 8.61 -6.51 1.30
CA ALA A 83 9.06 -5.18 0.92
C ALA A 83 9.91 -4.55 2.02
N ASP A 84 10.89 -3.75 1.61
CA ASP A 84 11.69 -2.89 2.48
C ASP A 84 11.03 -1.51 2.66
N GLY A 85 10.27 -1.07 1.65
CA GLY A 85 9.52 0.18 1.68
C GLY A 85 8.21 0.08 0.91
N VAL A 86 7.25 0.92 1.27
CA VAL A 86 5.90 0.91 0.70
C VAL A 86 5.47 2.31 0.27
N ILE A 87 4.97 2.43 -0.95
CA ILE A 87 4.30 3.63 -1.48
C ILE A 87 2.84 3.30 -1.75
N ALA A 88 1.93 4.11 -1.21
CA ALA A 88 0.49 3.90 -1.32
C ALA A 88 -0.18 5.02 -2.12
N LEU A 89 -0.76 4.72 -3.28
CA LEU A 89 -1.46 5.69 -4.12
C LEU A 89 -2.99 5.64 -3.90
N TYR A 90 -3.58 6.75 -3.53
CA TYR A 90 -5.02 6.92 -3.32
C TYR A 90 -5.61 7.88 -4.33
N LYS A 91 -6.75 7.47 -4.91
CA LYS A 91 -7.67 8.36 -5.60
C LYS A 91 -8.89 8.51 -4.70
N GLY A 92 -9.12 9.72 -4.18
CA GLY A 92 -10.15 10.03 -3.20
C GLY A 92 -9.81 9.60 -1.77
N LYS A 93 -10.81 9.07 -1.05
CA LYS A 93 -10.69 8.75 0.37
C LYS A 93 -9.74 7.57 0.62
N ARG A 94 -9.00 7.63 1.74
CA ARG A 94 -8.15 6.55 2.26
C ARG A 94 -8.99 5.34 2.70
N LYS A 95 -9.39 4.49 1.75
CA LYS A 95 -10.28 3.33 1.99
C LYS A 95 -9.84 2.08 1.23
N GLY A 96 -10.36 0.93 1.66
CA GLY A 96 -10.21 -0.35 0.97
C GLY A 96 -8.86 -1.02 1.22
N GLY A 97 -8.47 -1.88 0.28
CA GLY A 97 -7.24 -2.68 0.38
C GLY A 97 -5.97 -1.84 0.51
N THR A 98 -5.90 -0.68 -0.14
CA THR A 98 -4.76 0.24 -0.06
C THR A 98 -4.56 0.77 1.36
N ALA A 99 -5.65 1.20 2.02
CA ALA A 99 -5.61 1.70 3.39
C ALA A 99 -5.16 0.64 4.39
N TYR A 100 -5.56 -0.62 4.15
CA TYR A 100 -5.10 -1.76 4.94
C TYR A 100 -3.60 -2.01 4.75
N THR A 101 -3.12 -2.09 3.51
CA THR A 101 -1.69 -2.28 3.22
C THR A 101 -0.83 -1.15 3.76
N ALA A 102 -1.25 0.11 3.59
CA ALA A 102 -0.51 1.25 4.10
C ALA A 102 -0.48 1.28 5.64
N ARG A 103 -1.56 0.86 6.30
CA ARG A 103 -1.55 0.72 7.77
C ARG A 103 -0.58 -0.37 8.22
N LEU A 104 -0.59 -1.54 7.59
CA LEU A 104 0.38 -2.61 7.87
C LEU A 104 1.83 -2.13 7.68
N ALA A 105 2.09 -1.39 6.59
CA ALA A 105 3.39 -0.83 6.32
C ALA A 105 3.80 0.22 7.35
N GLN A 106 2.86 1.06 7.80
CA GLN A 106 3.10 2.06 8.84
C GLN A 106 3.44 1.40 10.17
N ASP A 107 2.67 0.40 10.58
CA ASP A 107 2.89 -0.35 11.83
C ASP A 107 4.21 -1.13 11.78
N ALA A 108 4.67 -1.52 10.59
CA ALA A 108 5.99 -2.14 10.36
C ALA A 108 7.14 -1.13 10.18
N GLY A 109 6.88 0.19 10.19
CA GLY A 109 7.89 1.23 9.94
C GLY A 109 8.42 1.28 8.50
N LYS A 110 7.71 0.69 7.55
CA LYS A 110 8.08 0.55 6.13
C LYS A 110 7.30 1.49 5.20
N LEU A 111 6.28 2.17 5.68
CA LEU A 111 5.55 3.14 4.87
C LEU A 111 6.46 4.34 4.58
N LEU A 112 6.65 4.65 3.30
CA LEU A 112 7.48 5.78 2.87
C LEU A 112 6.61 7.02 2.64
N VAL A 113 5.56 6.88 1.82
CA VAL A 113 4.66 7.97 1.46
C VAL A 113 3.28 7.44 1.02
N GLU A 114 2.23 8.21 1.33
CA GLU A 114 0.90 8.07 0.77
C GLU A 114 0.66 9.21 -0.24
N LEU A 115 0.37 8.87 -1.48
CA LEU A 115 0.06 9.83 -2.55
C LEU A 115 -1.45 10.00 -2.64
N HIS A 116 -1.94 11.23 -2.54
CA HIS A 116 -3.35 11.59 -2.66
C HIS A 116 -3.56 12.61 -3.78
N ASP A 117 -4.81 12.75 -4.24
CA ASP A 117 -5.18 13.81 -5.19
C ASP A 117 -4.85 15.22 -4.67
N SER A 118 -4.79 15.40 -3.36
CA SER A 118 -4.50 16.67 -2.68
C SER A 118 -3.03 16.88 -2.32
N GLY A 119 -2.15 15.91 -2.61
CA GLY A 119 -0.71 16.00 -2.30
C GLY A 119 -0.11 14.71 -1.71
N GLU A 120 1.14 14.81 -1.26
CA GLU A 120 1.89 13.71 -0.62
C GLU A 120 1.72 13.76 0.91
N TYR A 121 1.66 12.59 1.54
CA TYR A 121 1.59 12.46 2.99
C TYR A 121 2.65 11.48 3.51
N LYS A 122 3.40 11.90 4.52
CA LYS A 122 4.40 11.06 5.17
C LYS A 122 3.89 10.52 6.50
N PRO A 123 4.20 9.25 6.83
CA PRO A 123 3.93 8.74 8.17
C PRO A 123 4.71 9.56 9.21
N GLY A 124 3.98 10.20 10.13
CA GLY A 124 4.56 10.97 11.24
C GLY A 124 4.48 12.49 11.08
N GLU A 125 4.19 13.02 9.89
CA GLU A 125 3.67 14.40 9.78
C GLU A 125 2.19 14.36 10.17
N GLN A 126 1.79 15.12 11.18
CA GLN A 126 0.42 15.10 11.68
C GLN A 126 -0.51 15.79 10.67
N LEU A 127 -1.31 15.04 9.91
CA LEU A 127 -2.44 15.66 9.23
C LEU A 127 -3.47 16.09 10.28
N SER A 128 -3.78 17.39 10.30
CA SER A 128 -5.11 17.85 10.68
C SER A 128 -6.13 17.36 9.64
N MET A 129 -6.42 16.06 9.64
CA MET A 129 -7.60 15.52 8.98
C MET A 129 -8.83 15.90 9.82
N PRO A 130 -9.87 16.53 9.26
CA PRO A 130 -11.14 16.68 9.95
C PRO A 130 -11.77 15.29 10.17
N ASP A 131 -11.94 14.97 11.46
CA ASP A 131 -12.80 13.98 12.09
C ASP A 131 -12.68 12.49 11.70
N LYS A 132 -12.10 11.76 12.67
CA LYS A 132 -12.59 10.50 13.25
C LYS A 132 -13.26 9.51 12.29
N GLN A 133 -12.55 8.42 12.02
CA GLN A 133 -13.21 7.12 11.84
C GLN A 133 -12.53 6.11 12.77
N PRO A 134 -13.21 5.64 13.84
CA PRO A 134 -12.61 4.69 14.77
C PRO A 134 -12.29 3.38 14.03
N ALA A 135 -11.12 2.83 14.34
CA ALA A 135 -10.71 1.50 13.91
C ALA A 135 -11.53 0.45 14.66
N CYS A 136 -12.79 0.27 14.27
CA CYS A 136 -13.56 -0.91 14.65
C CYS A 136 -13.34 -1.99 13.58
N TYR A 137 -12.22 -2.70 13.65
CA TYR A 137 -12.07 -3.96 12.92
C TYR A 137 -12.92 -4.99 13.66
N ARG A 138 -14.12 -5.28 13.14
CA ARG A 138 -14.99 -6.33 13.68
C ARG A 138 -14.33 -7.69 13.43
N GLY A 139 -13.90 -8.32 14.51
CA GLY A 139 -13.43 -9.70 14.57
C GLY A 139 -12.49 -9.88 15.75
N ASP A 140 -13.01 -10.44 16.84
CA ASP A 140 -12.27 -11.04 17.96
C ASP A 140 -11.63 -10.11 19.02
N CYS A 141 -12.43 -9.71 20.00
CA CYS A 141 -11.94 -9.43 21.36
C CYS A 141 -12.85 -10.11 22.40
N ASN A 142 -12.88 -11.44 22.38
CA ASN A 142 -13.24 -12.21 23.58
C ASN A 142 -12.01 -12.21 24.50
N GLY A 143 -12.07 -11.53 25.64
CA GLY A 143 -10.99 -11.64 26.64
C GLY A 143 -10.87 -10.47 27.60
N LYS A 144 -11.61 -10.56 28.71
CA LYS A 144 -11.28 -10.12 30.08
C LYS A 144 -10.33 -8.91 30.22
N ILE A 145 -10.92 -7.78 30.61
CA ILE A 145 -10.23 -6.66 31.23
C ILE A 145 -9.68 -7.11 32.60
N PRO A 146 -8.36 -7.04 32.88
CA PRO A 146 -7.88 -7.18 34.24
C PRO A 146 -8.09 -5.85 35.01
N PRO A 147 -8.39 -5.89 36.32
CA PRO A 147 -8.70 -4.69 37.08
C PRO A 147 -7.43 -3.93 37.50
N ALA A 148 -7.56 -2.61 37.58
CA ALA A 148 -6.82 -1.75 38.49
C ALA A 148 -7.82 -0.76 39.11
#